data_AF-A0A7K2X846-F1
#
_entry.id   AF-A0A7K2X846-F1
#
_cell.length_a   1.000
_cell.length_b   1.000
_cell.length_c   1.000
_cell.angle_alpha   90.00
_cell.angle_beta   90.00
_cell.angle_gamma   90.00
#
_symmetry.space_group_name_H-M   'P 1'
#
loop_
_entity.id
_entity.type
_entity.pdbx_description
1 polymer ?
#
loop_
_entity_poly.entity_id
_entity_poly.type
_entity_poly.pdbx_seq_one_letter_code
_entity_poly.pdbx_strand_id
1 'polypeptide(L)'
;RRLVDARRAGARAARASAAPEPAAPVPSAEDRVLAGLEYGEAGAALDRISPELAEVLRATVVDGLTTREAAHLLGIPEGTVKTRALRARRELRAALDAGRARGPHPLGGTA
;
A
#
# COMPACT_ATOMS: atom_id res chain seq x y z
N ARG A 1 -23.40 -16.87 3.22
CA ARG A 1 -23.04 -16.34 4.56
C ARG A 1 -21.88 -17.14 5.16
N ARG A 2 -20.62 -16.96 4.71
CA ARG A 2 -19.44 -17.67 5.26
C ARG A 2 -18.15 -16.83 5.36
N LEU A 3 -18.12 -15.61 4.83
CA LEU A 3 -16.91 -14.77 4.78
C LEU A 3 -16.61 -14.05 6.10
N VAL A 4 -17.67 -13.74 6.87
CA VAL A 4 -17.56 -13.06 8.16
C VAL A 4 -16.95 -13.96 9.25
N ASP A 5 -17.20 -15.27 9.18
CA ASP A 5 -16.78 -16.21 10.24
C ASP A 5 -15.28 -16.54 10.15
N ALA A 6 -14.75 -16.70 8.92
CA ALA A 6 -13.31 -16.87 8.70
C ALA A 6 -12.50 -15.68 9.23
N ARG A 7 -13.05 -14.46 9.08
CA ARG A 7 -12.41 -13.20 9.52
C ARG A 7 -12.42 -13.01 11.03
N ARG A 8 -13.44 -13.51 11.74
CA ARG A 8 -13.46 -13.52 13.23
C ARG A 8 -12.47 -14.49 13.85
N ALA A 9 -12.18 -15.60 13.18
CA ALA A 9 -11.17 -16.55 13.65
C ALA A 9 -9.76 -15.96 13.53
N GLY A 10 -9.43 -15.33 12.40
CA GLY A 10 -8.12 -14.69 12.19
C GLY A 10 -7.86 -13.50 13.12
N ALA A 11 -8.87 -12.65 13.37
CA ALA A 11 -8.72 -11.50 14.26
C ALA A 11 -8.50 -11.88 15.74
N ARG A 12 -9.01 -13.04 16.19
CA ARG A 12 -8.73 -13.57 17.53
C ARG A 12 -7.31 -14.15 17.63
N ALA A 13 -6.84 -14.83 16.59
CA ALA A 13 -5.48 -15.36 16.54
C ALA A 13 -4.43 -14.24 16.54
N ALA A 14 -4.65 -13.16 15.78
CA ALA A 14 -3.74 -12.02 15.72
C ALA A 14 -3.60 -11.28 17.07
N ARG A 15 -4.67 -11.19 17.87
CA ARG A 15 -4.61 -10.55 19.21
C ARG A 15 -3.88 -11.38 20.27
N ALA A 16 -3.73 -12.69 20.04
CA ALA A 16 -3.04 -13.59 20.97
C ALA A 16 -1.52 -13.66 20.72
N SER A 17 -1.03 -13.07 19.63
CA SER A 17 0.34 -13.19 19.14
C SER A 17 1.00 -11.82 19.02
N ALA A 18 1.17 -11.12 20.14
CA ALA A 18 2.03 -9.93 20.19
C ALA A 18 3.43 -10.32 20.69
N ALA A 19 4.17 -11.06 19.87
CA ALA A 19 5.61 -11.20 20.01
C ALA A 19 6.29 -10.00 19.33
N PRO A 20 7.48 -9.56 19.77
CA PRO A 20 8.21 -8.50 19.08
C PRO A 20 8.53 -8.97 17.65
N GLU A 21 7.99 -8.26 16.66
CA GLU A 21 8.29 -8.47 15.24
C GLU A 21 9.80 -8.37 15.03
N PRO A 22 10.46 -9.38 14.43
CA PRO A 22 11.85 -9.25 14.04
C PRO A 22 11.98 -8.07 13.07
N ALA A 23 13.04 -7.27 13.20
CA ALA A 23 13.31 -6.17 12.27
C ALA A 23 13.27 -6.72 10.84
N ALA A 24 12.30 -6.27 10.05
CA ALA A 24 12.14 -6.74 8.68
C ALA A 24 13.44 -6.48 7.92
N PRO A 25 13.93 -7.46 7.14
CA PRO A 25 15.18 -7.31 6.40
C PRO A 25 15.07 -6.09 5.48
N VAL A 26 16.09 -5.23 5.53
CA VAL A 26 16.17 -4.07 4.64
C VAL A 26 16.36 -4.60 3.22
N PRO A 27 15.46 -4.31 2.27
CA PRO A 27 15.55 -4.84 0.91
C PRO A 27 16.84 -4.38 0.23
N SER A 28 17.50 -5.30 -0.47
CA SER A 28 18.68 -4.99 -1.27
C SER A 28 18.33 -4.03 -2.42
N ALA A 29 19.35 -3.44 -3.05
CA ALA A 29 19.13 -2.60 -4.22
C ALA A 29 18.43 -3.36 -5.36
N GLU A 30 18.79 -4.64 -5.56
CA GLU A 30 18.16 -5.52 -6.56
C GLU A 30 16.71 -5.84 -6.20
N ASP A 31 16.40 -6.11 -4.92
CA ASP A 31 15.03 -6.36 -4.46
C ASP A 31 14.12 -5.14 -4.70
N ARG A 32 14.65 -3.93 -4.51
CA ARG A 32 13.90 -2.69 -4.78
C ARG A 32 13.63 -2.50 -6.27
N VAL A 33 14.56 -2.90 -7.13
CA VAL A 33 14.36 -2.89 -8.58
C VAL A 33 13.33 -3.93 -8.99
N LEU A 34 13.42 -5.17 -8.49
CA LEU A 34 12.47 -6.24 -8.78
C LEU A 34 11.06 -5.93 -8.26
N ALA A 35 10.91 -5.39 -7.05
CA ALA A 35 9.61 -4.95 -6.51
C ALA A 35 9.00 -3.82 -7.37
N GLY A 36 9.85 -2.95 -7.92
CA GLY A 36 9.45 -1.95 -8.91
C GLY A 36 8.98 -2.55 -10.25
N LEU A 37 9.34 -3.79 -10.59
CA LEU A 37 8.88 -4.49 -11.79
C LEU A 37 7.52 -5.19 -11.59
N GLU A 38 7.18 -5.59 -10.36
CA GLU A 38 5.94 -6.32 -10.06
C GLU A 38 4.67 -5.45 -10.23
N TYR A 39 4.79 -4.13 -10.00
CA TYR A 39 3.71 -3.13 -10.21
C TYR A 39 4.14 -1.89 -11.03
N GLY A 40 5.35 -1.90 -11.61
CA GLY A 40 5.88 -0.80 -12.41
C GLY A 40 6.05 0.51 -11.63
N GLU A 41 5.93 1.64 -12.34
CA GLU A 41 6.00 2.99 -11.76
C GLU A 41 4.96 3.22 -10.63
N ALA A 42 3.84 2.49 -10.66
CA ALA A 42 2.78 2.60 -9.66
C ALA A 42 3.18 2.01 -8.30
N GLY A 43 3.87 0.87 -8.27
CA GLY A 43 4.41 0.29 -7.03
C GLY A 43 5.42 1.23 -6.38
N ALA A 44 6.40 1.67 -7.16
CA ALA A 44 7.41 2.62 -6.67
C ALA A 44 6.82 3.97 -6.25
N ALA A 45 5.70 4.40 -6.84
CA ALA A 45 5.00 5.61 -6.42
C ALA A 45 4.22 5.41 -5.12
N LEU A 46 3.62 4.25 -4.88
CA LEU A 46 2.96 3.91 -3.63
C LEU A 46 3.94 3.89 -2.45
N ASP A 47 5.19 3.45 -2.66
CA ASP A 47 6.24 3.46 -1.63
C ASP A 47 6.67 4.87 -1.20
N ARG A 48 6.35 5.90 -2.01
CA ARG A 48 6.65 7.31 -1.70
C ARG A 48 5.52 8.02 -0.96
N ILE A 49 4.37 7.37 -0.79
CA ILE A 49 3.21 7.93 -0.09
C ILE A 49 3.29 7.51 1.38
N SER A 50 2.75 8.33 2.29
CA SER A 50 2.65 7.92 3.70
C SER A 50 1.91 6.57 3.84
N PRO A 51 2.36 5.68 4.73
CA PRO A 51 1.82 4.33 4.84
C PRO A 51 0.32 4.33 5.16
N GLU A 52 -0.16 5.27 5.98
CA GLU A 52 -1.57 5.42 6.34
C GLU A 52 -2.45 5.83 5.16
N LEU A 53 -1.90 6.57 4.19
CA LEU A 53 -2.59 6.96 2.97
C LEU A 53 -2.58 5.83 1.95
N ALA A 54 -1.45 5.10 1.85
CA ALA A 54 -1.32 3.94 0.98
C ALA A 54 -2.25 2.79 1.40
N GLU A 55 -2.45 2.55 2.69
CA GLU A 55 -3.43 1.58 3.21
C GLU A 55 -4.87 1.90 2.76
N VAL A 56 -5.28 3.16 2.83
CA VAL A 56 -6.61 3.58 2.36
C VAL A 56 -6.75 3.38 0.85
N LEU A 57 -5.68 3.64 0.10
CA LEU A 57 -5.65 3.46 -1.35
C LEU A 57 -5.73 1.97 -1.73
N ARG A 58 -4.97 1.10 -1.07
CA ARG A 58 -5.05 -0.36 -1.24
C ARG A 58 -6.44 -0.89 -0.92
N ALA A 59 -6.99 -0.56 0.25
CA ALA A 59 -8.31 -1.00 0.66
C ALA A 59 -9.43 -0.61 -0.34
N THR A 60 -9.37 0.60 -0.89
CA THR A 60 -10.46 1.11 -1.74
C THR A 60 -10.28 0.84 -3.23
N VAL A 61 -9.04 0.77 -3.73
CA VAL A 61 -8.76 0.65 -5.17
C VAL A 61 -8.28 -0.74 -5.55
N VAL A 62 -7.47 -1.38 -4.71
CA VAL A 62 -6.96 -2.74 -4.96
C VAL A 62 -7.96 -3.76 -4.46
N ASP A 63 -8.39 -3.64 -3.20
CA ASP A 63 -9.32 -4.59 -2.58
C ASP A 63 -10.79 -4.29 -2.91
N GLY A 64 -11.07 -3.15 -3.55
CA GLY A 64 -12.40 -2.75 -4.01
C GLY A 64 -13.42 -2.47 -2.88
N LEU A 65 -12.95 -2.22 -1.66
CA LEU A 65 -13.83 -2.00 -0.51
C LEU A 65 -14.54 -0.65 -0.62
N THR A 66 -15.80 -0.63 -0.18
CA THR A 66 -16.53 0.62 0.00
C THR A 66 -15.90 1.47 1.12
N THR A 67 -16.23 2.75 1.18
CA THR A 67 -15.73 3.66 2.25
C THR A 67 -16.04 3.11 3.65
N ARG A 68 -17.24 2.55 3.82
CA ARG A 68 -17.69 1.97 5.09
C ARG A 68 -16.91 0.71 5.46
N GLU A 69 -16.67 -0.18 4.49
CA GLU A 69 -15.90 -1.40 4.72
C GLU A 69 -14.43 -1.08 5.02
N ALA A 70 -13.84 -0.14 4.29
CA ALA A 70 -12.49 0.35 4.54
C ALA A 70 -12.38 1.02 5.92
N ALA A 71 -13.37 1.82 6.33
CA ALA A 71 -13.44 2.42 7.67
C ALA A 71 -13.44 1.36 8.77
N HIS A 72 -14.23 0.31 8.58
CA HIS A 72 -14.30 -0.80 9.52
C HIS A 72 -13.02 -1.64 9.54
N LEU A 73 -12.40 -1.89 8.37
CA LEU A 73 -11.14 -2.62 8.24
C LEU A 73 -10.00 -1.89 8.96
N LEU A 74 -9.87 -0.57 8.72
CA LEU A 74 -8.76 0.25 9.17
C LEU A 74 -8.97 0.85 10.57
N GLY A 75 -10.16 0.69 11.15
CA GLY A 75 -10.47 1.22 12.49
C GLY A 75 -10.53 2.75 12.55
N ILE A 76 -10.88 3.42 11.46
CA ILE A 76 -10.94 4.89 11.35
C ILE A 76 -12.33 5.37 10.89
N PRO A 77 -12.75 6.60 11.21
CA PRO A 77 -14.04 7.13 10.77
C PRO A 77 -14.19 7.19 9.24
N GLU A 78 -15.41 6.99 8.72
CA GLU A 78 -15.68 7.08 7.27
C GLU A 78 -15.28 8.44 6.68
N GLY A 79 -15.47 9.54 7.42
CA GLY A 79 -15.00 10.87 7.02
C GLY A 79 -13.47 10.93 6.87
N THR A 80 -12.74 10.24 7.74
CA THR A 80 -11.28 10.10 7.67
C THR A 80 -10.86 9.25 6.47
N VAL A 81 -11.58 8.17 6.16
CA VAL A 81 -11.35 7.38 4.93
C VAL A 81 -11.50 8.26 3.69
N LYS A 82 -12.59 9.03 3.58
CA LYS A 82 -12.82 9.91 2.43
C LYS A 82 -11.71 10.95 2.26
N THR A 83 -11.35 11.64 3.35
CA THR A 83 -10.32 12.69 3.32
C THR A 83 -8.93 12.12 3.07
N ARG A 84 -8.56 10.99 3.68
CA ARG A 84 -7.31 10.27 3.40
C ARG A 84 -7.28 9.76 1.96
N ALA A 85 -8.35 9.16 1.45
CA ALA A 85 -8.39 8.68 0.07
C ALA A 85 -8.23 9.81 -0.97
N LEU A 86 -8.73 11.01 -0.67
CA LEU A 86 -8.51 12.18 -1.51
C LEU A 86 -7.03 12.62 -1.47
N ARG A 87 -6.43 12.71 -0.28
CA ARG A 87 -5.01 13.06 -0.11
C ARG A 87 -4.09 12.03 -0.76
N ALA A 88 -4.36 10.75 -0.51
CA ALA A 88 -3.60 9.63 -1.05
C ALA A 88 -3.56 9.65 -2.59
N ARG A 89 -4.69 9.95 -3.25
CA ARG A 89 -4.74 10.12 -4.71
C ARG A 89 -3.91 11.31 -5.20
N ARG A 90 -3.90 12.43 -4.47
CA ARG A 90 -3.09 13.61 -4.80
C ARG A 90 -1.60 13.32 -4.67
N GLU A 91 -1.20 12.68 -3.57
CA GLU A 91 0.19 12.29 -3.33
C GLU A 91 0.66 11.23 -4.33
N LEU A 92 -0.16 10.23 -4.64
CA LEU A 92 0.14 9.24 -5.67
C LEU A 92 0.39 9.89 -7.02
N ARG A 93 -0.46 10.85 -7.42
CA ARG A 93 -0.29 11.59 -8.67
C ARG A 93 1.01 12.36 -8.69
N ALA A 94 1.31 13.12 -7.63
CA ALA A 94 2.56 13.85 -7.52
C ALA A 94 3.79 12.91 -7.54
N ALA A 95 3.69 11.75 -6.87
CA ALA A 95 4.76 10.75 -6.84
C ALA A 95 4.98 10.11 -8.22
N LEU A 96 3.92 9.86 -9.00
CA LEU A 96 4.01 9.37 -10.37
C LEU A 96 4.62 10.42 -11.30
N ASP A 97 4.17 11.67 -11.21
CA ASP A 97 4.70 12.77 -12.04
C ASP A 97 6.19 13.00 -11.76
N ALA A 98 6.60 12.96 -10.49
CA ALA A 98 8.01 13.04 -10.09
C ALA A 98 8.84 11.83 -10.56
N GLY A 99 8.24 10.64 -10.62
CA GLY A 99 8.88 9.45 -11.18
C GLY A 99 9.12 9.58 -12.69
N ARG A 100 8.11 10.07 -13.41
CA ARG A 100 8.17 10.29 -14.86
C ARG A 100 9.19 11.36 -15.25
N ALA A 101 9.32 12.41 -14.44
CA ALA A 101 10.32 13.47 -14.62
C ALA A 101 11.77 12.98 -14.41
N ARG A 102 11.98 11.89 -13.65
CA ARG A 102 13.31 11.28 -13.46
C ARG A 102 13.78 10.43 -14.65
N GLY A 103 12.89 10.15 -15.61
CA GLY A 103 13.19 9.41 -16.83
C GLY A 103 13.65 7.96 -16.59
N PRO A 104 13.58 7.08 -17.61
CA PRO A 104 14.21 5.77 -17.53
C PRO A 104 15.72 5.95 -17.31
N HIS A 105 16.24 5.42 -16.21
CA HIS A 105 17.67 5.47 -15.91
C HIS A 105 18.43 4.70 -17.00
N PRO A 106 19.45 5.29 -17.64
CA PRO A 106 20.22 4.65 -18.70
C PRO A 106 21.14 3.60 -18.10
N LEU A 107 20.61 2.40 -17.86
CA LEU A 107 21.39 1.17 -17.78
C LEU A 107 20.98 0.24 -18.93
N GLY A 108 20.83 0.83 -20.12
CA GLY A 108 20.96 0.11 -21.37
C GLY A 108 22.44 -0.10 -21.65
N GLY A 109 23.01 -1.17 -21.07
CA GLY A 109 24.34 -1.64 -21.40
C GLY A 109 24.34 -2.36 -22.75
N THR A 110 25.06 -1.74 -23.70
CA THR A 110 25.85 -2.32 -24.81
C THR A 110 25.19 -3.25 -25.83
N ALA A 111 25.14 -2.77 -27.07
CA ALA A 111 25.74 -3.47 -28.21
C ALA A 111 26.39 -2.42 -29.14
#